data_AF-B1PBC7-F1
#
_entry.id   AF-B1PBC7-F1
#
_cell.length_a   1.000
_cell.length_b   1.000
_cell.length_c   1.000
_cell.angle_alpha   90.00
_cell.angle_beta   90.00
_cell.angle_gamma   90.00
#
_symmetry.space_group_name_H-M   'P 1'
#
loop_
_entity.id
_entity.type
_entity.pdbx_description
1 polymer ?
#
loop_
_entity_poly.entity_id
_entity_poly.type
_entity_poly.pdbx_seq_one_letter_code
_entity_poly.pdbx_strand_id
1 'polypeptide(L)'
;SSKLSETEFEVLKAFVINVMERLHISQRRIRVAVVEYHEGSHSYIELKDRRRPSEIRRITSSVRYAGSKVAATSEVLKFTLFHVFGKADRPEASRIALLLTASEEPPPMAKTIIRYVQGLKKKKVIVIPVGLGPHASLKQIRLIEKQAPENKAYLLSGVNELEQRRDEILSYLCDLVPDIPVATVPSPLVTVSSASPTSLHSRHMILDVVFVLEGSDKIGEANFNKSKEFMEQVIQRMDVSQHNIHISIIQYSYTVTVEFSFNETQSKRYILEKVQQMRYQGGNRTNTGKALEYLSENTFSSNQGIREQAPHLVYMVV
;
A
#
# COMPACT_ATOMS: atom_id res chain seq x y z
N SER A 1 17.52 19.46 10.93
CA SER A 1 18.26 20.65 11.38
C SER A 1 19.70 20.28 11.68
N SER A 2 20.57 21.26 11.94
CA SER A 2 21.98 21.07 12.35
C SER A 2 22.17 20.45 13.74
N LYS A 3 21.08 20.04 14.41
CA LYS A 3 21.14 19.21 15.63
C LYS A 3 21.44 17.74 15.35
N LEU A 4 21.29 17.31 14.09
CA LEU A 4 21.89 16.08 13.58
C LEU A 4 23.09 16.49 12.74
N SER A 5 24.22 15.80 12.89
CA SER A 5 25.31 15.89 11.94
C SER A 5 24.91 15.27 10.60
N GLU A 6 25.72 15.48 9.56
CA GLU A 6 25.52 14.81 8.28
C GLU A 6 25.60 13.28 8.41
N THR A 7 26.53 12.76 9.23
CA THR A 7 26.66 11.32 9.49
C THR A 7 25.45 10.77 10.25
N GLU A 8 24.93 11.50 11.24
CA GLU A 8 23.72 11.11 11.96
C GLU A 8 22.48 11.14 11.05
N PHE A 9 22.43 12.09 10.11
CA PHE A 9 21.38 12.15 9.10
C PHE A 9 21.44 10.96 8.14
N GLU A 10 22.63 10.47 7.77
CA GLU A 10 22.76 9.22 7.00
C GLU A 10 22.23 8.00 7.77
N VAL A 11 22.50 7.90 9.08
CA VAL A 11 21.91 6.85 9.94
C VAL A 11 20.38 6.96 9.98
N LEU A 12 19.85 8.18 10.08
CA LEU A 12 18.41 8.42 10.04
C LEU A 12 17.78 7.98 8.70
N LYS A 13 18.43 8.30 7.58
CA LYS A 13 17.98 7.85 6.25
C LYS A 13 18.02 6.33 6.13
N ALA A 14 19.10 5.70 6.59
CA ALA A 14 19.23 4.24 6.60
C ALA A 14 18.09 3.60 7.41
N PHE A 15 17.75 4.14 8.58
CA PHE A 15 16.59 3.70 9.35
C PHE A 15 15.28 3.78 8.56
N VAL A 16 15.00 4.91 7.89
CA VAL A 16 13.77 5.06 7.08
C VAL A 16 13.74 4.05 5.93
N ILE A 17 14.87 3.81 5.26
CA ILE A 17 14.98 2.80 4.19
C ILE A 17 14.73 1.39 4.74
N ASN A 18 15.34 1.04 5.88
CA ASN A 18 15.14 -0.25 6.55
C ASN A 18 13.67 -0.46 6.97
N VAL A 19 13.00 0.61 7.43
CA VAL A 19 11.55 0.59 7.67
C VAL A 19 10.81 0.28 6.37
N MET A 20 11.09 1.00 5.28
CA MET A 20 10.46 0.78 3.98
C MET A 20 10.64 -0.63 3.41
N GLU A 21 11.78 -1.27 3.66
CA GLU A 21 12.05 -2.65 3.23
C GLU A 21 11.13 -3.67 3.89
N ARG A 22 10.69 -3.39 5.12
CA ARG A 22 9.74 -4.24 5.85
C ARG A 22 8.28 -3.97 5.48
N LEU A 23 8.02 -2.93 4.69
CA LEU A 23 6.68 -2.55 4.25
C LEU A 23 6.39 -3.10 2.85
N HIS A 24 5.17 -3.62 2.66
CA HIS A 24 4.68 -4.03 1.35
C HIS A 24 4.18 -2.81 0.56
N ILE A 25 5.11 -1.97 0.10
CA ILE A 25 4.82 -0.69 -0.55
C ILE A 25 4.14 -0.91 -1.90
N SER A 26 2.90 -0.43 -2.03
CA SER A 26 2.15 -0.35 -3.28
C SER A 26 0.95 0.58 -3.12
N GLN A 27 0.41 1.08 -4.23
CA GLN A 27 -0.80 1.91 -4.19
C GLN A 27 -2.02 1.20 -3.59
N ARG A 28 -2.03 -0.13 -3.55
CA ARG A 28 -3.12 -0.96 -3.02
C ARG A 28 -2.92 -1.42 -1.58
N ARG A 29 -1.69 -1.45 -1.09
CA ARG A 29 -1.35 -1.87 0.28
C ARG A 29 -0.84 -0.69 1.06
N ILE A 30 0.47 -0.54 1.21
CA ILE A 30 1.07 0.54 1.98
C ILE A 30 1.54 1.62 1.02
N ARG A 31 0.97 2.82 1.13
CA ARG A 31 1.48 4.01 0.45
C ARG A 31 2.39 4.74 1.40
N VAL A 32 3.53 5.21 0.90
CA VAL A 32 4.52 5.95 1.70
C VAL A 32 4.69 7.35 1.12
N ALA A 33 4.97 8.29 2.00
CA ALA A 33 5.44 9.62 1.63
C ALA A 33 6.70 9.92 2.45
N VAL A 34 7.61 10.68 1.86
CA VAL A 34 8.84 11.13 2.53
C VAL A 34 8.90 12.64 2.43
N VAL A 35 8.87 13.28 3.60
CA VAL A 35 8.91 14.72 3.72
C VAL A 35 10.11 15.08 4.60
N GLU A 36 11.02 15.87 4.04
CA GLU A 36 12.07 16.54 4.80
C GLU A 36 11.56 17.90 5.25
N TYR A 37 12.00 18.35 6.43
CA TYR A 37 11.58 19.65 6.95
C TYR A 37 12.70 20.38 7.67
N HIS A 38 12.77 21.68 7.38
CA HIS A 38 13.62 22.67 8.02
C HIS A 38 12.75 23.91 8.29
N GLU A 39 13.04 25.07 7.70
CA GLU A 39 12.15 26.25 7.74
C GLU A 39 10.86 26.03 6.91
N GLY A 40 10.95 25.20 5.88
CA GLY A 40 9.81 24.72 5.09
C GLY A 40 9.72 23.19 5.08
N SER A 41 8.82 22.66 4.25
CA SER A 41 8.67 21.21 4.06
C SER A 41 8.85 20.86 2.58
N HIS A 42 9.68 19.86 2.30
CA HIS A 42 9.93 19.36 0.95
C HIS A 42 9.53 17.89 0.84
N SER A 43 8.61 17.60 -0.07
CA SER A 43 8.14 16.24 -0.34
C SER A 43 8.99 15.60 -1.43
N TYR A 44 9.69 14.52 -1.11
CA TYR A 44 10.48 13.74 -2.07
C TYR A 44 9.65 12.63 -2.72
N ILE A 45 8.68 12.09 -1.97
CA ILE A 45 7.78 11.02 -2.40
C ILE A 45 6.39 11.37 -1.92
N GLU A 46 5.42 11.36 -2.83
CA GLU A 46 4.00 11.57 -2.49
C GLU A 46 3.25 10.24 -2.37
N LEU A 47 2.18 10.21 -1.56
CA LEU A 47 1.38 8.99 -1.36
C LEU A 47 0.82 8.42 -2.68
N LYS A 48 0.57 9.27 -3.70
CA LYS A 48 0.02 8.86 -4.99
C LYS A 48 1.08 8.42 -6.01
N ASP A 49 2.37 8.55 -5.69
CA ASP A 49 3.44 8.22 -6.62
C ASP A 49 3.41 6.72 -6.97
N ARG A 50 3.33 6.44 -8.27
CA ARG A 50 3.35 5.08 -8.82
C ARG A 50 4.78 4.68 -9.18
N ARG A 51 5.63 4.53 -8.16
CA ARG A 51 7.04 4.15 -8.31
C ARG A 51 7.30 2.76 -7.75
N ARG A 52 8.34 2.09 -8.26
CA ARG A 52 8.77 0.79 -7.73
C ARG A 52 9.36 0.98 -6.32
N PRO A 53 9.22 0.01 -5.39
CA PRO A 53 9.81 0.12 -4.05
C PRO A 53 11.32 0.40 -4.06
N SER A 54 12.06 -0.17 -5.02
CA SER A 54 13.49 0.11 -5.19
C SER A 54 13.78 1.57 -5.57
N GLU A 55 12.94 2.17 -6.40
CA GLU A 55 13.07 3.57 -6.80
C GLU A 55 12.74 4.52 -5.64
N ILE A 56 11.68 4.21 -4.88
CA ILE A 56 11.32 4.94 -3.66
C ILE A 56 12.49 4.94 -2.66
N ARG A 57 13.11 3.77 -2.43
CA ARG A 57 14.31 3.67 -1.58
C ARG A 57 15.48 4.48 -2.13
N ARG A 58 15.72 4.45 -3.44
CA ARG A 58 16.78 5.24 -4.10
C ARG A 58 16.56 6.75 -3.98
N ILE A 59 15.32 7.21 -4.11
CA ILE A 59 14.97 8.62 -3.90
C ILE A 59 15.21 9.00 -2.44
N THR A 60 14.78 8.14 -1.50
CA THR A 60 14.98 8.35 -0.06
C THR A 60 16.47 8.41 0.30
N SER A 61 17.31 7.55 -0.27
CA SER A 61 18.76 7.61 -0.05
C SER A 61 19.40 8.89 -0.63
N SER A 62 18.81 9.48 -1.67
CA SER A 62 19.30 10.71 -2.31
C SER A 62 18.89 12.00 -1.62
N VAL A 63 18.08 11.92 -0.55
CA VAL A 63 17.73 13.09 0.27
C VAL A 63 19.01 13.70 0.84
N ARG A 64 19.20 15.00 0.60
CA ARG A 64 20.41 15.73 0.99
C ARG A 64 20.28 16.24 2.42
N TYR A 65 21.39 16.23 3.14
CA TYR A 65 21.45 16.87 4.45
C TYR A 65 21.33 18.38 4.30
N ALA A 66 20.29 18.97 4.90
CA ALA A 66 20.02 20.41 4.80
C ALA A 66 20.85 21.24 5.79
N GLY A 67 21.23 20.68 6.95
CA GLY A 67 21.98 21.40 7.99
C GLY A 67 21.36 22.70 8.50
N SER A 68 20.06 22.93 8.30
CA SER A 68 19.41 24.18 8.68
C SER A 68 19.40 24.40 10.20
N LYS A 69 19.51 25.67 10.62
CA LYS A 69 19.41 26.05 12.04
C LYS A 69 18.05 25.75 12.64
N VAL A 70 16.99 25.74 11.82
CA VAL A 70 15.60 25.53 12.25
C VAL A 70 15.03 24.30 11.56
N ALA A 71 14.31 23.48 12.33
CA ALA A 71 13.38 22.49 11.78
C ALA A 71 11.99 22.69 12.42
N ALA A 72 11.07 23.23 11.63
CA ALA A 72 9.76 23.69 12.04
C ALA A 72 8.76 22.53 12.07
N THR A 73 8.61 21.92 13.23
CA THR A 73 7.61 20.88 13.49
C THR A 73 6.19 21.34 13.15
N SER A 74 5.86 22.61 13.44
CA SER A 74 4.56 23.20 13.08
C SER A 74 4.30 23.19 11.57
N GLU A 75 5.31 23.55 10.78
CA GLU A 75 5.23 23.62 9.32
C GLU A 75 5.06 22.24 8.69
N VAL A 76 5.82 21.23 9.16
CA VAL A 76 5.66 19.87 8.63
C VAL A 76 4.32 19.25 9.02
N LEU A 77 3.79 19.52 10.21
CA LEU A 77 2.45 19.07 10.61
C LEU A 77 1.35 19.74 9.78
N LYS A 78 1.50 21.03 9.48
CA LYS A 78 0.62 21.76 8.54
C LYS A 78 0.69 21.14 7.14
N PHE A 79 1.89 20.88 6.64
CA PHE A 79 2.11 20.25 5.34
C PHE A 79 1.48 18.85 5.30
N THR A 80 1.69 18.03 6.32
CA THR A 80 1.10 16.69 6.42
C THR A 80 -0.43 16.73 6.43
N LEU A 81 -1.04 17.70 7.12
CA LEU A 81 -2.50 17.85 7.20
C LEU A 81 -3.15 18.25 5.87
N PHE A 82 -2.58 19.25 5.20
CA PHE A 82 -3.20 19.90 4.03
C PHE A 82 -2.68 19.38 2.70
N HIS A 83 -1.42 18.96 2.62
CA HIS A 83 -0.79 18.49 1.38
C HIS A 83 -0.76 16.97 1.32
N VAL A 84 -0.16 16.30 2.30
CA VAL A 84 -0.01 14.83 2.28
C VAL A 84 -1.35 14.13 2.38
N PHE A 85 -2.06 14.28 3.51
CA PHE A 85 -3.37 13.67 3.72
C PHE A 85 -4.55 14.52 3.22
N GLY A 86 -4.29 15.77 2.82
CA GLY A 86 -5.31 16.61 2.19
C GLY A 86 -5.56 16.27 0.72
N LYS A 87 -4.55 15.75 0.01
CA LYS A 87 -4.66 15.45 -1.43
C LYS A 87 -4.83 13.97 -1.73
N ALA A 88 -4.59 13.06 -0.78
CA ALA A 88 -4.55 11.61 -0.99
C ALA A 88 -5.66 10.87 -0.25
N ASP A 89 -6.91 11.03 -0.71
CA ASP A 89 -8.04 10.31 -0.11
C ASP A 89 -7.91 8.79 -0.31
N ARG A 90 -8.26 8.07 0.75
CA ARG A 90 -8.20 6.61 0.91
C ARG A 90 -8.83 6.25 2.26
N PRO A 91 -10.17 6.26 2.37
CA PRO A 91 -10.89 6.14 3.63
C PRO A 91 -10.65 4.81 4.34
N GLU A 92 -10.37 3.74 3.59
CA GLU A 92 -10.14 2.38 4.09
C GLU A 92 -8.74 2.18 4.69
N ALA A 93 -7.80 3.09 4.46
CA ALA A 93 -6.44 2.98 4.98
C ALA A 93 -6.27 3.76 6.28
N SER A 94 -5.65 3.12 7.28
CA SER A 94 -5.09 3.83 8.43
C SER A 94 -4.07 4.85 7.95
N ARG A 95 -4.12 6.05 8.55
CA ARG A 95 -3.23 7.17 8.22
C ARG A 95 -2.30 7.39 9.40
N ILE A 96 -1.00 7.18 9.19
CA ILE A 96 0.01 7.32 10.24
C ILE A 96 1.13 8.24 9.75
N ALA A 97 1.55 9.17 10.61
CA ALA A 97 2.71 10.03 10.40
C ALA A 97 3.78 9.69 11.45
N LEU A 98 4.90 9.12 11.00
CA LEU A 98 6.08 8.92 11.85
C LEU A 98 6.93 10.20 11.82
N LEU A 99 6.90 10.97 12.91
CA LEU A 99 7.60 12.26 13.02
C LEU A 99 8.96 12.06 13.70
N LEU A 100 10.03 12.02 12.91
CA LEU A 100 11.41 11.94 13.40
C LEU A 100 11.93 13.35 13.69
N THR A 101 12.20 13.68 14.96
CA THR A 101 12.61 15.04 15.37
C THR A 101 13.80 15.02 16.31
N ALA A 102 14.78 15.89 16.07
CA ALA A 102 16.00 16.02 16.86
C ALA A 102 16.22 17.44 17.42
N SER A 103 15.26 18.35 17.20
CA SER A 103 15.41 19.75 17.57
C SER A 103 14.10 20.37 18.05
N GLU A 104 14.21 21.56 18.62
CA GLU A 104 13.11 22.41 18.99
C GLU A 104 12.95 23.57 17.99
N GLU A 105 11.74 23.78 17.47
CA GLU A 105 11.43 24.98 16.69
C GLU A 105 11.23 26.22 17.59
N PRO A 106 11.41 27.44 17.07
CA PRO A 106 11.22 28.67 17.84
C PRO A 106 9.82 28.76 18.50
N PRO A 107 9.73 29.28 19.75
CA PRO A 107 8.47 29.31 20.51
C PRO A 107 7.25 29.95 19.81
N PRO A 108 7.39 31.04 19.02
CA PRO A 108 6.26 31.63 18.30
C PRO A 108 5.60 30.65 17.33
N MET A 109 6.39 29.80 16.66
CA MET A 109 5.89 28.81 15.69
C MET A 109 5.19 27.65 16.41
N ALA A 110 5.77 27.20 17.53
CA ALA A 110 5.28 26.08 18.34
C ALA A 110 3.83 26.22 18.83
N LYS A 111 3.32 27.45 18.96
CA LYS A 111 1.93 27.73 19.35
C LYS A 111 0.90 27.09 18.42
N THR A 112 1.26 26.86 17.15
CA THR A 112 0.35 26.34 16.13
C THR A 112 0.33 24.80 16.05
N ILE A 113 1.30 24.11 16.67
CA ILE A 113 1.38 22.64 16.65
C ILE A 113 0.05 22.01 17.07
N ILE A 114 -0.53 22.45 18.19
CA ILE A 114 -1.77 21.88 18.73
C ILE A 114 -2.90 21.94 17.70
N ARG A 115 -3.03 23.08 17.00
CA ARG A 115 -4.06 23.27 15.97
C ARG A 115 -3.91 22.25 14.83
N TYR A 116 -2.68 22.00 14.37
CA TYR A 116 -2.44 21.05 13.29
C TYR A 116 -2.60 19.60 13.72
N VAL A 117 -2.13 19.23 14.92
CA VAL A 117 -2.32 17.88 15.45
C VAL A 117 -3.81 17.59 15.69
N GLN A 118 -4.58 18.56 16.18
CA GLN A 118 -6.04 18.41 16.29
C GLN A 118 -6.70 18.25 14.92
N GLY A 119 -6.24 18.96 13.90
CA GLY A 119 -6.69 18.77 12.51
C GLY A 119 -6.37 17.38 11.98
N LEU A 120 -5.17 16.86 12.26
CA LEU A 120 -4.73 15.51 11.90
C LEU A 120 -5.59 14.45 12.60
N LYS A 121 -5.84 14.61 13.91
CA LYS A 121 -6.75 13.75 14.68
C LYS A 121 -8.16 13.72 14.08
N LYS A 122 -8.72 14.88 13.73
CA LYS A 122 -10.06 14.95 13.08
C LYS A 122 -10.11 14.17 11.77
N LYS A 123 -8.99 14.09 11.05
CA LYS A 123 -8.83 13.26 9.83
C LYS A 123 -8.41 11.82 10.10
N LYS A 124 -8.48 11.36 11.37
CA LYS A 124 -8.04 10.02 11.81
C LYS A 124 -6.59 9.74 11.42
N VAL A 125 -5.73 10.76 11.46
CA VAL A 125 -4.28 10.60 11.28
C VAL A 125 -3.63 10.47 12.65
N ILE A 126 -2.95 9.35 12.87
CA ILE A 126 -2.16 9.08 14.06
C ILE A 126 -0.77 9.68 13.86
N VAL A 127 -0.24 10.37 14.86
CA VAL A 127 1.09 11.00 14.81
C VAL A 127 1.98 10.33 15.84
N ILE A 128 3.03 9.65 15.39
CA ILE A 128 4.00 8.94 16.23
C ILE A 128 5.29 9.77 16.29
N PRO A 129 5.49 10.57 17.34
CA PRO A 129 6.72 11.34 17.50
C PRO A 129 7.87 10.45 17.97
N VAL A 130 9.01 10.55 17.30
CA VAL A 130 10.27 9.90 17.64
C VAL A 130 11.31 10.99 17.90
N GLY A 131 11.58 11.25 19.18
CA GLY A 131 12.56 12.23 19.65
C GLY A 131 13.97 11.64 19.64
N LEU A 132 14.90 12.34 19.00
CA LEU A 132 16.28 11.91 18.78
C LEU A 132 17.25 12.84 19.52
N GLY A 133 17.85 12.33 20.58
CA GLY A 133 18.87 13.05 21.32
C GLY A 133 18.36 14.16 22.24
N PRO A 134 19.28 14.82 22.96
CA PRO A 134 18.93 15.73 24.05
C PRO A 134 18.30 17.04 23.58
N HIS A 135 18.38 17.35 22.28
CA HIS A 135 17.86 18.58 21.69
C HIS A 135 16.43 18.44 21.15
N ALA A 136 15.87 17.23 21.13
CA ALA A 136 14.48 17.03 20.75
C ALA A 136 13.54 17.69 21.79
N SER A 137 12.56 18.46 21.32
CA SER A 137 11.64 19.16 22.24
C SER A 137 10.64 18.19 22.90
N LEU A 138 10.93 17.79 24.13
CA LEU A 138 10.00 17.01 24.95
C LEU A 138 8.66 17.72 25.16
N LYS A 139 8.65 19.05 25.21
CA LYS A 139 7.42 19.84 25.34
C LYS A 139 6.52 19.63 24.12
N GLN A 140 7.07 19.73 22.91
CA GLN A 140 6.32 19.54 21.67
C GLN A 140 5.85 18.09 21.50
N ILE A 141 6.71 17.12 21.82
CA ILE A 141 6.37 15.69 21.77
C ILE A 141 5.19 15.38 22.70
N ARG A 142 5.23 15.86 23.95
CA ARG A 142 4.12 15.69 24.91
C ARG A 142 2.84 16.39 24.47
N LEU A 143 2.95 17.52 23.76
CA LEU A 143 1.77 18.18 23.19
C LEU A 143 1.08 17.31 22.15
N ILE A 144 1.86 16.60 21.31
CA ILE A 144 1.34 15.67 20.29
C ILE A 144 0.72 14.43 20.95
N GLU A 145 1.44 13.81 21.89
CA GLU A 145 1.00 12.60 22.61
C GLU A 145 -0.33 12.83 23.34
N LYS A 146 -0.51 13.98 23.99
CA LYS A 146 -1.75 14.33 24.69
C LYS A 146 -2.97 14.48 23.77
N GLN A 147 -2.81 14.58 22.45
CA GLN A 147 -3.97 14.76 21.56
C GLN A 147 -4.76 13.47 21.35
N ALA A 148 -4.12 12.30 21.38
CA ALA A 148 -4.77 11.02 21.13
C ALA A 148 -3.98 9.87 21.79
N PRO A 149 -4.63 8.86 22.40
CA PRO A 149 -3.93 7.76 23.06
C PRO A 149 -3.05 6.94 22.10
N GLU A 150 -3.37 6.93 20.81
CA GLU A 150 -2.62 6.25 19.75
C GLU A 150 -1.29 6.97 19.42
N ASN A 151 -1.12 8.24 19.80
CA ASN A 151 0.07 9.06 19.51
C ASN A 151 1.24 8.72 20.45
N LYS A 152 1.57 7.43 20.61
CA LYS A 152 2.68 6.94 21.44
C LYS A 152 4.00 7.59 21.00
N ALA A 153 4.72 8.18 21.95
CA ALA A 153 6.03 8.76 21.71
C ALA A 153 7.17 7.76 21.94
N TYR A 154 8.22 7.88 21.15
CA TYR A 154 9.50 7.18 21.36
C TYR A 154 10.59 8.22 21.62
N LEU A 155 11.25 8.13 22.77
CA LEU A 155 12.36 9.01 23.13
C LEU A 155 13.64 8.18 23.11
N LEU A 156 14.61 8.62 22.31
CA LEU A 156 15.87 7.94 22.06
C LEU A 156 17.02 8.87 22.44
N SER A 157 18.12 8.33 22.97
CA SER A 157 19.29 9.15 23.31
C SER A 157 20.03 9.67 22.07
N GLY A 158 19.75 9.12 20.88
CA GLY A 158 20.33 9.54 19.60
C GLY A 158 19.91 8.62 18.45
N VAL A 159 20.46 8.86 17.26
CA VAL A 159 20.12 8.09 16.04
C VAL A 159 20.58 6.63 16.09
N ASN A 160 21.61 6.31 16.89
CA ASN A 160 22.16 4.95 16.97
C ASN A 160 21.20 3.94 17.63
N GLU A 161 20.23 4.41 18.42
CA GLU A 161 19.21 3.55 19.04
C GLU A 161 18.05 3.20 18.08
N LEU A 162 17.97 3.86 16.92
CA LEU A 162 16.86 3.68 15.97
C LEU A 162 16.75 2.23 15.48
N GLU A 163 17.86 1.58 15.17
CA GLU A 163 17.84 0.19 14.70
C GLU A 163 17.33 -0.77 15.76
N GLN A 164 17.70 -0.56 17.02
CA GLN A 164 17.28 -1.40 18.14
C GLN A 164 15.78 -1.26 18.43
N ARG A 165 15.22 -0.06 18.22
CA ARG A 165 13.81 0.24 18.46
C ARG A 165 12.93 0.07 17.23
N ARG A 166 13.51 -0.21 16.06
CA ARG A 166 12.80 -0.37 14.78
C ARG A 166 11.65 -1.38 14.87
N ASP A 167 11.93 -2.56 15.43
CA ASP A 167 10.99 -3.68 15.41
C ASP A 167 9.81 -3.42 16.36
N GLU A 168 10.07 -2.77 17.50
CA GLU A 168 9.02 -2.28 18.41
C GLU A 168 8.14 -1.22 17.73
N ILE A 169 8.76 -0.22 17.09
CA ILE A 169 8.03 0.83 16.37
C ILE A 169 7.17 0.21 15.26
N LEU A 170 7.72 -0.68 14.46
CA LEU A 170 7.01 -1.35 13.38
C LEU A 170 5.86 -2.22 13.90
N SER A 171 6.07 -2.98 14.99
CA SER A 171 5.00 -3.78 15.62
C SER A 171 3.84 -2.88 16.02
N TYR A 172 4.14 -1.78 16.72
CA TYR A 172 3.11 -0.83 17.15
C TYR A 172 2.37 -0.20 15.97
N LEU A 173 3.08 0.18 14.90
CA LEU A 173 2.45 0.69 13.68
C LEU A 173 1.51 -0.32 13.03
N CYS A 174 1.84 -1.61 13.06
CA CYS A 174 0.99 -2.69 12.57
C CYS A 174 -0.25 -2.87 13.45
N ASP A 175 -0.11 -2.83 14.77
CA ASP A 175 -1.22 -3.01 15.73
C ASP A 175 -2.25 -1.86 15.65
N LEU A 176 -1.84 -0.67 15.20
CA LEU A 176 -2.72 0.47 14.95
C LEU A 176 -3.57 0.34 13.68
N VAL A 177 -3.25 -0.64 12.82
CA VAL A 177 -4.08 -0.95 11.66
C VAL A 177 -5.12 -1.94 12.14
N PRO A 178 -6.43 -1.58 12.17
CA PRO A 178 -7.45 -2.51 12.61
C PRO A 178 -7.38 -3.76 11.73
N ASP A 179 -7.35 -4.92 12.37
CA ASP A 179 -7.63 -6.19 11.71
C ASP A 179 -8.98 -6.03 11.02
N ILE A 180 -8.99 -6.15 9.69
CA ILE A 180 -10.26 -6.28 8.97
C ILE A 180 -10.94 -7.49 9.61
N PRO A 181 -12.16 -7.36 10.17
CA PRO A 181 -12.81 -8.47 10.85
C PRO A 181 -12.99 -9.61 9.85
N VAL A 182 -12.15 -10.63 9.98
CA VAL A 182 -12.38 -11.93 9.35
C VAL A 182 -13.63 -12.46 10.01
N ALA A 183 -14.73 -12.52 9.26
CA ALA A 183 -15.96 -13.15 9.71
C ALA A 183 -15.64 -14.56 10.23
N THR A 184 -15.80 -14.73 11.54
CA THR A 184 -15.48 -15.95 12.26
C THR A 184 -16.59 -16.96 11.99
N VAL A 185 -16.33 -17.93 11.10
CA VAL A 185 -17.13 -19.15 11.02
C VAL A 185 -16.49 -20.18 11.95
N PRO A 186 -17.22 -20.77 12.91
CA PRO A 186 -16.64 -21.81 13.77
C PRO A 186 -16.39 -23.06 12.92
N SER A 187 -15.13 -23.49 12.84
CA SER A 187 -14.80 -24.84 12.37
C SER A 187 -14.57 -25.78 13.55
N PRO A 188 -15.07 -27.02 13.50
CA PRO A 188 -14.98 -27.97 14.60
C PRO A 188 -13.55 -28.48 14.80
N LEU A 189 -13.25 -28.76 16.07
CA LEU A 189 -12.03 -29.37 16.58
C LEU A 189 -11.61 -30.61 15.77
N VAL A 190 -10.40 -30.61 15.23
CA VAL A 190 -9.65 -31.85 14.96
C VAL A 190 -8.21 -31.67 15.45
N THR A 191 -7.89 -32.42 16.49
CA THR A 191 -6.57 -32.60 17.08
C THR A 191 -5.77 -33.58 16.22
N VAL A 192 -4.62 -33.18 15.66
CA VAL A 192 -3.45 -34.08 15.50
C VAL A 192 -2.16 -33.26 15.55
N SER A 193 -1.25 -33.69 16.42
CA SER A 193 0.12 -33.21 16.61
C SER A 193 1.06 -33.76 15.53
N SER A 194 1.97 -32.93 14.99
CA SER A 194 3.43 -33.18 14.93
C SER A 194 4.15 -32.30 13.89
N ALA A 195 5.17 -31.57 14.38
CA ALA A 195 6.44 -31.13 13.77
C ALA A 195 6.56 -30.73 12.28
N SER A 196 7.19 -29.56 12.09
CA SER A 196 7.73 -28.90 10.89
C SER A 196 8.54 -29.81 9.94
N PRO A 197 8.73 -29.46 8.62
CA PRO A 197 9.42 -28.23 8.21
C PRO A 197 8.86 -27.50 6.96
N THR A 198 9.03 -26.17 6.97
CA THR A 198 9.03 -25.25 5.80
C THR A 198 8.02 -25.50 4.67
N SER A 199 6.89 -24.79 4.73
CA SER A 199 6.21 -24.29 3.53
C SER A 199 5.77 -22.85 3.78
N LEU A 200 5.93 -22.00 2.76
CA LEU A 200 5.35 -20.66 2.75
C LEU A 200 3.91 -20.79 3.22
N HIS A 201 3.56 -20.12 4.33
CA HIS A 201 2.17 -19.97 4.71
C HIS A 201 1.45 -19.37 3.51
N SER A 202 0.64 -20.20 2.84
CA SER A 202 -0.37 -19.73 1.90
C SER A 202 -1.32 -18.89 2.73
N ARG A 203 -0.98 -17.60 2.87
CA ARG A 203 -1.90 -16.60 3.37
C ARG A 203 -3.09 -16.70 2.43
N HIS A 204 -4.27 -17.06 2.93
CA HIS A 204 -5.50 -17.07 2.14
C HIS A 204 -5.63 -15.70 1.45
N MET A 205 -5.31 -15.66 0.15
CA MET A 205 -5.38 -14.44 -0.65
C MET A 205 -6.77 -14.37 -1.27
N ILE A 206 -7.62 -13.52 -0.70
CA ILE A 206 -8.89 -13.14 -1.28
C ILE A 206 -8.58 -12.12 -2.38
N LEU A 207 -8.86 -12.46 -3.64
CA LEU A 207 -8.54 -11.62 -4.81
C LEU A 207 -9.55 -11.89 -5.93
N ASP A 208 -10.00 -10.83 -6.60
CA ASP A 208 -10.81 -10.95 -7.82
C ASP A 208 -9.91 -10.60 -9.02
N VAL A 209 -9.68 -11.56 -9.90
CA VAL A 209 -8.76 -11.44 -11.03
C VAL A 209 -9.55 -11.42 -12.33
N VAL A 210 -9.32 -10.41 -13.18
CA VAL A 210 -9.85 -10.38 -14.54
C VAL A 210 -8.71 -10.58 -15.53
N PHE A 211 -8.83 -11.60 -16.37
CA PHE A 211 -7.99 -11.75 -17.55
C PHE A 211 -8.65 -11.06 -18.75
N VAL A 212 -7.88 -10.26 -19.47
CA VAL A 212 -8.33 -9.48 -20.63
C VAL A 212 -7.46 -9.85 -21.81
N LEU A 213 -8.00 -10.62 -22.74
CA LEU A 213 -7.26 -11.16 -23.88
C LEU A 213 -7.59 -10.37 -25.15
N GLU A 214 -6.56 -9.90 -25.86
CA GLU A 214 -6.76 -9.35 -27.19
C GLU A 214 -7.00 -10.47 -28.22
N GLY A 215 -8.20 -10.49 -28.80
CA GLY A 215 -8.64 -11.43 -29.82
C GLY A 215 -8.79 -10.79 -31.19
N SER A 216 -7.97 -9.79 -31.54
CA SER A 216 -8.05 -9.07 -32.82
C SER A 216 -7.33 -9.82 -33.95
N ASP A 217 -7.68 -9.50 -35.21
CA ASP A 217 -7.00 -10.02 -36.42
C ASP A 217 -5.51 -9.64 -36.46
N LYS A 218 -5.11 -8.58 -35.74
CA LYS A 218 -3.72 -8.15 -35.60
C LYS A 218 -2.89 -9.14 -34.76
N ILE A 219 -3.49 -9.72 -33.72
CA ILE A 219 -2.86 -10.78 -32.93
C ILE A 219 -2.87 -12.10 -33.70
N GLY A 220 -4.03 -12.42 -34.29
CA GLY A 220 -4.27 -13.67 -35.01
C GLY A 220 -4.45 -14.88 -34.08
N GLU A 221 -5.17 -15.89 -34.56
CA GLU A 221 -5.57 -17.07 -33.77
C GLU A 221 -4.37 -17.81 -33.13
N ALA A 222 -3.25 -17.95 -33.86
CA ALA A 222 -2.07 -18.65 -33.35
C ALA A 222 -1.44 -17.96 -32.12
N ASN A 223 -1.39 -16.62 -32.10
CA ASN A 223 -0.86 -15.90 -30.93
C ASN A 223 -1.90 -15.79 -29.82
N PHE A 224 -3.19 -15.70 -30.16
CA PHE A 224 -4.27 -15.80 -29.18
C PHE A 224 -4.21 -17.12 -28.40
N ASN A 225 -3.94 -18.24 -29.09
CA ASN A 225 -3.78 -19.54 -28.42
C ASN A 225 -2.59 -19.55 -27.45
N LYS A 226 -1.47 -18.87 -27.76
CA LYS A 226 -0.36 -18.71 -26.80
C LYS A 226 -0.75 -17.86 -25.59
N SER A 227 -1.53 -16.79 -25.80
CA SER A 227 -2.07 -15.96 -24.72
C SER A 227 -3.00 -16.76 -23.79
N LYS A 228 -3.82 -17.64 -24.39
CA LYS A 228 -4.67 -18.59 -23.67
C LYS A 228 -3.85 -19.60 -22.87
N GLU A 229 -2.84 -20.23 -23.45
CA GLU A 229 -1.93 -21.15 -22.74
C GLU A 229 -1.22 -20.47 -21.57
N PHE A 230 -0.74 -19.23 -21.76
CA PHE A 230 -0.15 -18.43 -20.69
C PHE A 230 -1.15 -18.19 -19.54
N MET A 231 -2.38 -17.78 -19.87
CA MET A 231 -3.44 -17.61 -18.88
C MET A 231 -3.72 -18.92 -18.12
N GLU A 232 -3.83 -20.06 -18.81
CA GLU A 232 -4.03 -21.37 -18.17
C GLU A 232 -2.92 -21.68 -17.15
N GLN A 233 -1.64 -21.49 -17.53
CA GLN A 233 -0.50 -21.72 -16.63
C GLN A 233 -0.52 -20.81 -15.40
N VAL A 234 -0.98 -19.57 -15.56
CA VAL A 234 -1.13 -18.63 -14.43
C VAL A 234 -2.26 -19.09 -13.51
N ILE A 235 -3.42 -19.44 -14.05
CA ILE A 235 -4.60 -19.91 -13.28
C ILE A 235 -4.28 -21.20 -12.51
N GLN A 236 -3.51 -22.12 -13.11
CA GLN A 236 -3.09 -23.35 -12.44
C GLN A 236 -2.33 -23.09 -11.13
N ARG A 237 -1.51 -22.04 -11.09
CA ARG A 237 -0.71 -21.64 -9.92
C ARG A 237 -1.47 -20.81 -8.89
N MET A 238 -2.66 -20.31 -9.24
CA MET A 238 -3.51 -19.54 -8.34
C MET A 238 -4.33 -20.45 -7.42
N ASP A 239 -4.59 -20.01 -6.19
CA ASP A 239 -5.49 -20.70 -5.26
C ASP A 239 -6.96 -20.32 -5.54
N VAL A 240 -7.48 -20.82 -6.67
CA VAL A 240 -8.83 -20.52 -7.15
C VAL A 240 -9.86 -21.38 -6.42
N SER A 241 -10.71 -20.73 -5.64
CA SER A 241 -11.78 -21.36 -4.88
C SER A 241 -12.86 -20.35 -4.54
N GLN A 242 -14.02 -20.83 -4.09
CA GLN A 242 -15.12 -19.98 -3.62
C GLN A 242 -14.70 -18.99 -2.52
N HIS A 243 -13.67 -19.30 -1.73
CA HIS A 243 -13.23 -18.49 -0.60
C HIS A 243 -11.96 -17.68 -0.87
N ASN A 244 -11.18 -18.01 -1.91
CA ASN A 244 -9.87 -17.41 -2.17
C ASN A 244 -9.88 -16.58 -3.45
N ILE A 245 -9.25 -17.04 -4.53
CA ILE A 245 -9.17 -16.27 -5.77
C ILE A 245 -10.40 -16.54 -6.64
N HIS A 246 -11.10 -15.48 -7.03
CA HIS A 246 -12.15 -15.52 -8.05
C HIS A 246 -11.61 -15.00 -9.37
N ILE A 247 -12.12 -15.51 -10.47
CA ILE A 247 -11.65 -15.19 -11.82
C ILE A 247 -12.84 -14.75 -12.69
N SER A 248 -12.61 -13.73 -13.50
CA SER A 248 -13.38 -13.40 -14.69
C SER A 248 -12.45 -13.33 -15.90
N ILE A 249 -12.97 -13.63 -17.08
CA ILE A 249 -12.20 -13.65 -18.32
C ILE A 249 -13.02 -12.92 -19.37
N ILE A 250 -12.40 -11.93 -20.00
CA ILE A 250 -12.97 -11.24 -21.16
C ILE A 250 -11.99 -11.31 -22.34
N GLN A 251 -12.55 -11.40 -23.53
CA GLN A 251 -11.85 -11.25 -24.79
C GLN A 251 -12.27 -9.94 -25.44
N TYR A 252 -11.36 -9.25 -26.13
CA TYR A 252 -11.71 -8.02 -26.84
C TYR A 252 -11.01 -7.89 -28.20
N SER A 253 -11.74 -7.33 -29.17
CA SER A 253 -11.19 -6.74 -30.39
C SER A 253 -11.79 -5.33 -30.53
N TYR A 254 -12.72 -5.12 -31.46
CA TYR A 254 -13.53 -3.90 -31.50
C TYR A 254 -14.69 -3.96 -30.49
N THR A 255 -15.17 -5.16 -30.21
CA THR A 255 -16.19 -5.47 -29.19
C THR A 255 -15.60 -6.34 -28.09
N VAL A 256 -16.24 -6.32 -26.92
CA VAL A 256 -15.87 -7.12 -25.75
C VAL A 256 -16.80 -8.32 -25.66
N THR A 257 -16.24 -9.50 -25.39
CA THR A 257 -16.95 -10.75 -25.14
C THR A 257 -16.59 -11.23 -23.74
N VAL A 258 -17.59 -11.58 -22.93
CA VAL A 258 -17.38 -12.20 -21.62
C VAL A 258 -17.29 -13.70 -21.81
N GLU A 259 -16.14 -14.27 -21.48
CA GLU A 259 -15.84 -15.70 -21.61
C GLU A 259 -16.11 -16.45 -20.31
N PHE A 260 -15.91 -15.77 -19.17
CA PHE A 260 -16.20 -16.28 -17.84
C PHE A 260 -16.47 -15.14 -16.85
N SER A 261 -17.53 -15.23 -16.05
CA SER A 261 -17.91 -14.18 -15.08
C SER A 261 -17.64 -14.56 -13.62
N PHE A 262 -17.48 -13.56 -12.74
CA PHE A 262 -17.36 -13.79 -11.29
C PHE A 262 -18.62 -14.45 -10.70
N ASN A 263 -19.79 -14.23 -11.30
CA ASN A 263 -21.05 -14.88 -10.91
C ASN A 263 -21.10 -16.40 -11.19
N GLU A 264 -20.17 -16.93 -11.97
CA GLU A 264 -20.11 -18.38 -12.25
C GLU A 264 -19.40 -19.14 -11.12
N THR A 265 -19.45 -20.48 -11.18
CA THR A 265 -18.83 -21.33 -10.16
C THR A 265 -17.30 -21.14 -10.14
N GLN A 266 -16.80 -20.54 -9.05
CA GLN A 266 -15.38 -20.26 -8.83
C GLN A 266 -14.61 -21.51 -8.41
N SER A 267 -14.40 -22.42 -9.37
CA SER A 267 -13.62 -23.64 -9.23
C SER A 267 -12.52 -23.68 -10.28
N LYS A 268 -11.27 -23.91 -9.84
CA LYS A 268 -10.11 -24.02 -10.75
C LYS A 268 -10.38 -24.96 -11.92
N ARG A 269 -10.93 -26.15 -11.66
CA ARG A 269 -11.21 -27.16 -12.69
C ARG A 269 -12.21 -26.62 -13.72
N TYR A 270 -13.32 -26.06 -13.25
CA TYR A 270 -14.38 -25.55 -14.11
C TYR A 270 -13.90 -24.37 -14.97
N ILE A 271 -13.12 -23.47 -14.38
CA ILE A 271 -12.54 -22.32 -15.09
C ILE A 271 -11.58 -22.81 -16.18
N LEU A 272 -10.69 -23.76 -15.89
CA LEU A 272 -9.76 -24.29 -16.89
C LEU A 272 -10.49 -25.02 -18.04
N GLU A 273 -11.59 -25.72 -17.76
CA GLU A 273 -12.45 -26.31 -18.80
C GLU A 273 -13.07 -25.22 -19.70
N LYS A 274 -13.54 -24.11 -19.11
CA LYS A 274 -14.05 -22.96 -19.88
C LYS A 274 -12.99 -22.32 -20.73
N VAL A 275 -11.79 -22.11 -20.18
CA VAL A 275 -10.66 -21.56 -20.92
C VAL A 275 -10.34 -22.42 -22.14
N GLN A 276 -10.27 -23.74 -21.97
CA GLN A 276 -10.04 -24.67 -23.09
C GLN A 276 -11.09 -24.56 -24.21
N GLN A 277 -12.34 -24.21 -23.87
CA GLN A 277 -13.43 -24.03 -24.83
C GLN A 277 -13.49 -22.65 -25.48
N MET A 278 -12.75 -21.66 -24.96
CA MET A 278 -12.72 -20.30 -25.52
C MET A 278 -12.27 -20.33 -26.98
N ARG A 279 -13.00 -19.59 -27.82
CA ARG A 279 -12.73 -19.45 -29.25
C ARG A 279 -12.15 -18.07 -29.54
N TYR A 280 -11.24 -18.02 -30.50
CA TYR A 280 -10.74 -16.76 -31.03
C TYR A 280 -11.88 -15.93 -31.64
N GLN A 281 -12.06 -14.70 -31.16
CA GLN A 281 -13.16 -13.81 -31.58
C GLN A 281 -12.92 -13.19 -32.97
N GLY A 282 -11.67 -12.85 -33.29
CA GLY A 282 -11.34 -12.06 -34.47
C GLY A 282 -11.81 -10.61 -34.40
N GLY A 283 -11.50 -9.86 -35.45
CA GLY A 283 -11.96 -8.49 -35.64
C GLY A 283 -10.85 -7.57 -36.17
N ASN A 284 -11.19 -6.80 -37.20
CA ASN A 284 -10.26 -5.99 -37.98
C ASN A 284 -9.64 -4.80 -37.22
N ARG A 285 -10.09 -4.50 -35.99
CA ARG A 285 -9.64 -3.37 -35.18
C ARG A 285 -9.62 -3.75 -33.70
N THR A 286 -8.69 -3.15 -32.97
CA THR A 286 -8.57 -3.26 -31.51
C THR A 286 -9.11 -1.99 -30.86
N ASN A 287 -9.95 -2.13 -29.84
CA ASN A 287 -10.46 -1.02 -29.05
C ASN A 287 -10.25 -1.27 -27.55
N THR A 288 -9.03 -1.05 -27.10
CA THR A 288 -8.64 -1.20 -25.69
C THR A 288 -9.40 -0.25 -24.77
N GLY A 289 -9.74 0.96 -25.24
CA GLY A 289 -10.52 1.92 -24.46
C GLY A 289 -11.89 1.35 -24.08
N LYS A 290 -12.60 0.75 -25.05
CA LYS A 290 -13.89 0.09 -24.81
C LYS A 290 -13.78 -1.14 -23.91
N ALA A 291 -12.69 -1.89 -23.98
CA ALA A 291 -12.44 -2.99 -23.06
C ALA A 291 -12.27 -2.51 -21.61
N LEU A 292 -11.52 -1.42 -21.39
CA LEU A 292 -11.34 -0.83 -20.06
C LEU A 292 -12.61 -0.19 -19.51
N GLU A 293 -13.39 0.47 -20.37
CA GLU A 293 -14.72 0.99 -20.03
C GLU A 293 -15.67 -0.14 -19.61
N TYR A 294 -15.74 -1.23 -20.41
CA TYR A 294 -16.55 -2.39 -20.06
C TYR A 294 -16.15 -3.02 -18.73
N LEU A 295 -14.85 -3.13 -18.45
CA LEU A 295 -14.36 -3.60 -17.15
C LEU A 295 -14.88 -2.72 -16.01
N SER A 296 -14.76 -1.40 -16.15
CA SER A 296 -15.16 -0.44 -15.11
C SER A 296 -16.66 -0.44 -14.86
N GLU A 297 -17.47 -0.48 -15.91
CA GLU A 297 -18.92 -0.28 -15.80
C GLU A 297 -19.69 -1.59 -15.61
N ASN A 298 -19.19 -2.69 -16.16
CA ASN A 298 -19.89 -3.97 -16.20
C ASN A 298 -19.18 -5.00 -15.33
N THR A 299 -17.93 -5.36 -15.67
CA THR A 299 -17.22 -6.44 -14.94
C THR A 299 -17.03 -6.10 -13.47
N PHE A 300 -16.71 -4.84 -13.14
CA PHE A 300 -16.53 -4.35 -11.77
C PHE A 300 -17.80 -3.83 -11.08
N SER A 301 -18.97 -4.09 -11.65
CA SER A 301 -20.26 -3.70 -11.05
C SER A 301 -20.59 -4.59 -9.85
N SER A 302 -21.19 -4.01 -8.80
CA SER A 302 -21.60 -4.71 -7.58
C SER A 302 -22.54 -5.90 -7.83
N ASN A 303 -23.23 -5.91 -8.97
CA ASN A 303 -24.20 -6.95 -9.34
C ASN A 303 -23.56 -8.11 -10.13
N GLN A 304 -22.25 -8.09 -10.36
CA GLN A 304 -21.55 -9.08 -11.18
C GLN A 304 -20.74 -10.11 -10.37
N GLY A 305 -21.02 -10.27 -9.08
CA GLY A 305 -20.42 -11.33 -8.25
C GLY A 305 -19.06 -10.98 -7.65
N ILE A 306 -18.70 -9.71 -7.73
CA ILE A 306 -17.51 -9.17 -7.09
C ILE A 306 -17.65 -9.08 -5.59
N ARG A 307 -16.53 -9.26 -4.92
CA ARG A 307 -16.43 -9.22 -3.47
C ARG A 307 -15.82 -7.88 -3.08
N GLU A 308 -16.59 -7.05 -2.36
CA GLU A 308 -16.13 -5.74 -1.87
C GLU A 308 -14.82 -5.82 -1.06
N GLN A 309 -14.58 -6.96 -0.40
CA GLN A 309 -13.39 -7.25 0.38
C GLN A 309 -12.18 -7.75 -0.43
N ALA A 310 -12.36 -8.08 -1.71
CA ALA A 310 -11.32 -8.62 -2.58
C ALA A 310 -10.67 -7.51 -3.41
N PRO A 311 -9.34 -7.35 -3.44
CA PRO A 311 -8.70 -6.47 -4.39
C PRO A 311 -8.94 -6.96 -5.83
N HIS A 312 -9.20 -6.03 -6.76
CA HIS A 312 -9.41 -6.36 -8.17
C HIS A 312 -8.12 -6.26 -8.97
N LEU A 313 -7.64 -7.33 -9.59
CA LEU A 313 -6.44 -7.34 -10.44
C LEU A 313 -6.83 -7.60 -11.89
N VAL A 314 -6.33 -6.77 -12.81
CA VAL A 314 -6.53 -6.97 -14.25
C VAL A 314 -5.21 -7.43 -14.87
N TYR A 315 -5.22 -8.62 -15.47
CA TYR A 315 -4.15 -9.11 -16.34
C TYR A 315 -4.55 -8.89 -17.79
N MET A 316 -3.95 -7.89 -18.43
CA MET A 316 -4.04 -7.74 -19.88
C MET A 316 -2.99 -8.60 -20.57
N VAL A 317 -3.43 -9.47 -21.46
CA VAL A 317 -2.58 -10.33 -22.29
C VAL A 317 -2.82 -9.93 -23.75
N VAL A 318 -1.82 -9.29 -24.33
CA VAL A 318 -1.81 -8.74 -25.70
C VAL A 318 -0.72 -9.42 -26.53
#